data_AF-A0A355M6T3-F1
#
_entry.id   AF-A0A355M6T3-F1
#
_cell.length_a   1.000
_cell.length_b   1.000
_cell.length_c   1.000
_cell.angle_alpha   90.00
_cell.angle_beta   90.00
_cell.angle_gamma   90.00
#
_symmetry.space_group_name_H-M   'P 1'
#
loop_
_entity.id
_entity.type
_entity.pdbx_description
1 polymer ?
#
loop_
_entity_poly.entity_id
_entity_poly.type
_entity_poly.pdbx_seq_one_letter_code
_entity_poly.pdbx_strand_id
1 'polypeptide(L)'
;MYIKEIKTKNRKTNREYVKHILVESIRTEKGPRPRTVMQLGRLALPKELWPILVAELESRISGQMQLSLPGVKLPIKVKNAADKAMENFTIRSARRVENRKSPDADEVTIKLGETATSKHRSFGSELVFHSIWNELQLPLKLTELDFSPRERSLAEAIVAGRLIEPGSELGTWQWMKNISSIGELT
;
A
#
# COMPACT_ATOMS: atom_id res chain seq x y z
N MET A 1 -2.24 4.39 12.49
CA MET A 1 -3.32 5.33 12.95
C MET A 1 -4.19 4.69 14.07
N TYR A 2 -5.28 5.31 14.57
CA TYR A 2 -6.27 4.65 15.47
C TYR A 2 -7.70 5.25 15.37
N ILE A 3 -8.71 4.49 15.80
CA ILE A 3 -10.12 4.95 15.82
C ILE A 3 -10.47 5.51 17.20
N LYS A 4 -11.05 6.71 17.23
CA LYS A 4 -11.54 7.37 18.43
C LYS A 4 -13.06 7.52 18.39
N GLU A 5 -13.72 7.09 19.45
CA GLU A 5 -15.15 7.32 19.68
C GLU A 5 -15.36 8.71 20.31
N ILE A 6 -16.24 9.51 19.73
CA ILE A 6 -16.66 10.82 20.24
C ILE A 6 -18.15 10.76 20.53
N LYS A 7 -18.48 10.97 21.80
CA LYS A 7 -19.86 11.14 22.27
C LYS A 7 -20.19 12.62 22.31
N THR A 8 -21.30 13.01 21.68
CA THR A 8 -21.79 14.38 21.69
C THR A 8 -23.23 14.37 22.19
N LYS A 9 -23.49 15.09 23.27
CA LYS A 9 -24.80 15.21 23.88
C LYS A 9 -25.45 16.50 23.40
N ASN A 10 -26.63 16.40 22.77
CA ASN A 10 -27.37 17.59 22.36
C ASN A 10 -28.10 18.18 23.57
N ARG A 11 -27.74 19.40 23.97
CA ARG A 11 -28.32 20.10 25.14
C ARG A 11 -29.83 20.34 25.03
N LYS A 12 -30.40 20.43 23.82
CA LYS A 12 -31.83 20.73 23.62
C LYS A 12 -32.73 19.51 23.63
N THR A 13 -32.25 18.37 23.15
CA THR A 13 -33.05 17.14 22.98
C THR A 13 -32.60 16.00 23.89
N ASN A 14 -31.55 16.21 24.68
CA ASN A 14 -30.94 15.23 25.59
C ASN A 14 -30.51 13.90 24.92
N ARG A 15 -30.46 13.85 23.57
CA ARG A 15 -30.04 12.68 22.80
C ARG A 15 -28.52 12.62 22.71
N GLU A 16 -27.98 11.43 22.94
CA GLU A 16 -26.55 11.13 22.81
C GLU A 16 -26.24 10.62 21.40
N TYR A 17 -25.29 11.26 20.74
CA TYR A 17 -24.81 10.89 19.42
C TYR A 17 -23.39 10.35 19.53
N VAL A 18 -23.18 9.15 19.01
CA VAL A 18 -21.86 8.50 18.97
C VAL A 18 -21.33 8.54 17.53
N LYS A 19 -20.16 9.15 17.35
CA LYS A 19 -19.43 9.14 16.08
C LYS A 19 -18.02 8.60 16.28
N HIS A 20 -17.45 8.05 15.22
CA HIS A 20 -16.10 7.49 15.18
C HIS A 20 -15.28 8.29 14.18
N ILE A 21 -14.02 8.54 14.54
CA ILE A 21 -13.06 9.25 13.70
C ILE A 21 -11.76 8.46 13.63
N LEU A 22 -11.11 8.50 12.46
CA LEU A 22 -9.75 8.01 12.28
C LEU A 22 -8.78 9.15 12.63
N VAL A 23 -7.87 8.87 13.55
CA VAL A 23 -6.91 9.82 14.09
C VAL A 23 -5.49 9.31 13.87
N GLU A 24 -4.61 10.22 13.49
CA GLU A 24 -3.18 10.01 13.40
C GLU A 24 -2.47 10.83 14.48
N SER A 25 -1.42 10.27 15.06
CA SER A 25 -0.59 10.98 16.06
C SER A 25 0.60 11.61 15.35
N ILE A 26 0.60 12.93 15.21
CA ILE A 26 1.72 13.70 14.64
C ILE A 26 2.59 14.27 15.77
N ARG A 27 3.91 14.15 15.64
CA ARG A 27 4.86 14.82 16.54
C ARG A 27 4.94 16.30 16.14
N THR A 28 4.65 17.18 17.08
CA THR A 28 4.86 18.63 16.94
C THR A 28 5.92 19.08 17.94
N GLU A 29 6.50 20.27 17.76
CA GLU A 29 7.51 20.85 18.67
C GLU A 29 7.07 20.86 20.15
N LYS A 30 5.75 20.96 20.38
CA LYS A 30 5.11 20.96 21.72
C LYS A 30 4.62 19.57 22.15
N GLY A 31 5.09 18.50 21.50
CA GLY A 31 4.72 17.12 21.79
C GLY A 31 3.77 16.47 20.76
N PRO A 32 3.39 15.20 20.97
CA PRO A 32 2.48 14.48 20.08
C PRO A 32 1.06 15.05 20.14
N ARG A 33 0.49 15.39 18.98
CA ARG A 33 -0.88 15.90 18.85
C ARG A 33 -1.72 15.00 17.94
N PRO A 34 -2.99 14.70 18.30
CA PRO A 34 -3.88 13.92 17.45
C PRO A 34 -4.43 14.78 16.30
N ARG A 35 -4.16 14.38 15.06
CA ARG A 35 -4.76 14.94 13.84
C ARG A 35 -5.89 14.05 13.37
N THR A 36 -7.06 14.64 13.10
CA THR A 36 -8.17 13.89 12.49
C THR A 36 -7.92 13.71 11.00
N VAL A 37 -7.78 12.46 10.56
CA VAL A 37 -7.56 12.09 9.15
C VAL A 37 -8.89 11.97 8.42
N MET A 38 -9.83 11.22 9.00
CA MET A 38 -11.10 10.89 8.36
C MET A 38 -12.24 10.76 9.36
N GLN A 39 -13.45 11.15 8.95
CA GLN A 39 -14.68 10.95 9.72
C GLN A 39 -15.32 9.62 9.29
N LEU A 40 -15.48 8.67 10.21
CA LEU A 40 -16.02 7.33 9.92
C LEU A 40 -17.52 7.20 10.21
N GLY A 41 -18.13 8.22 10.83
CA GLY A 41 -19.55 8.17 11.20
C GLY A 41 -19.81 7.17 12.33
N ARG A 42 -20.96 6.47 12.32
CA ARG A 42 -21.27 5.45 13.33
C ARG A 42 -20.82 4.08 12.82
N LEU A 43 -19.74 3.53 13.38
CA LEU A 43 -19.31 2.16 13.10
C LEU A 43 -20.18 1.18 13.89
N ALA A 44 -20.73 0.18 13.21
CA ALA A 44 -21.46 -0.93 13.81
C ALA A 44 -20.55 -2.17 14.04
N LEU A 45 -19.23 -1.96 14.13
CA LEU A 45 -18.23 -3.02 14.25
C LEU A 45 -17.77 -3.20 15.71
N PRO A 46 -17.57 -4.46 16.17
CA PRO A 46 -16.92 -4.74 17.45
C PRO A 46 -15.55 -4.06 17.55
N LYS A 47 -15.19 -3.62 18.78
CA LYS A 47 -13.91 -2.94 19.05
C LYS A 47 -12.69 -3.78 18.70
N GLU A 48 -12.82 -5.10 18.78
CA GLU A 48 -11.77 -6.07 18.41
C GLU A 48 -11.35 -5.96 16.94
N LEU A 49 -12.27 -5.55 16.05
CA LEU A 49 -12.00 -5.42 14.61
C LEU A 49 -11.49 -4.03 14.22
N TRP A 50 -11.42 -3.08 15.16
CA TRP A 50 -10.97 -1.72 14.87
C TRP A 50 -9.49 -1.65 14.44
N PRO A 51 -8.54 -2.38 15.05
CA PRO A 51 -7.15 -2.37 14.59
C PRO A 51 -6.99 -2.85 13.16
N ILE A 52 -7.76 -3.89 12.77
CA ILE A 52 -7.75 -4.45 11.40
C ILE A 52 -8.31 -3.42 10.42
N LEU A 53 -9.42 -2.76 10.78
CA LEU A 53 -10.01 -1.67 9.97
C LEU A 53 -9.04 -0.49 9.81
N VAL A 54 -8.30 -0.15 10.87
CA VAL A 54 -7.31 0.93 10.83
C VAL A 54 -6.18 0.59 9.85
N ALA A 55 -5.62 -0.62 9.93
CA ALA A 55 -4.56 -1.04 9.03
C ALA A 55 -5.01 -1.01 7.56
N GLU A 56 -6.22 -1.53 7.29
CA GLU A 56 -6.83 -1.51 5.96
C GLU A 56 -7.00 -0.07 5.43
N LEU A 57 -7.52 0.84 6.26
CA LEU A 57 -7.71 2.25 5.88
C LEU A 57 -6.36 2.97 5.70
N GLU A 58 -5.36 2.64 6.50
CA GLU A 58 -4.01 3.21 6.41
C GLU A 58 -3.33 2.80 5.10
N SER A 59 -3.38 1.52 4.74
CA SER A 59 -2.90 1.01 3.45
C SER A 59 -3.60 1.68 2.26
N ARG A 60 -4.93 1.83 2.33
CA ARG A 60 -5.70 2.50 1.26
C ARG A 60 -5.38 3.99 1.13
N ILE A 61 -5.18 4.70 2.25
CA ILE A 61 -4.81 6.13 2.25
C ILE A 61 -3.37 6.33 1.76
N SER A 62 -2.45 5.42 2.08
CA SER A 62 -1.06 5.49 1.62
C SER A 62 -0.86 5.06 0.16
N GLY A 63 -1.91 4.60 -0.52
CA GLY A 63 -1.84 4.09 -1.89
C GLY A 63 -1.24 2.68 -1.99
N GLN A 64 -0.94 2.05 -0.85
CA GLN A 64 -0.55 0.65 -0.80
C GLN A 64 -1.80 -0.21 -0.91
N MET A 65 -2.16 -0.63 -2.13
CA MET A 65 -3.18 -1.66 -2.29
C MET A 65 -2.68 -2.94 -1.64
N GLN A 66 -3.34 -3.38 -0.55
CA GLN A 66 -3.15 -4.73 -0.07
C GLN A 66 -3.60 -5.68 -1.18
N LEU A 67 -2.63 -6.40 -1.76
CA LEU A 67 -2.92 -7.51 -2.66
C LEU A 67 -3.76 -8.50 -1.85
N SER A 68 -4.95 -8.84 -2.35
CA SER A 68 -5.79 -9.85 -1.74
C SER A 68 -5.16 -11.22 -2.00
N LEU A 69 -4.16 -11.57 -1.19
CA LEU A 69 -3.50 -12.87 -1.25
C LEU A 69 -4.47 -13.97 -0.77
N PRO A 70 -4.56 -15.11 -1.47
CA PRO A 70 -5.37 -16.25 -1.02
C PRO A 70 -4.87 -16.76 0.34
N GLY A 71 -5.53 -16.38 1.44
CA GLY A 71 -5.16 -16.78 2.81
C GLY A 71 -5.37 -15.69 3.85
N VAL A 72 -5.23 -14.41 3.46
CA VAL A 72 -5.53 -13.25 4.31
C VAL A 72 -7.02 -12.91 4.15
N LYS A 73 -7.89 -13.71 4.76
CA LYS A 73 -9.34 -13.44 4.74
C LYS A 73 -9.65 -12.28 5.71
N LEU A 74 -9.63 -11.06 5.20
CA LEU A 74 -10.23 -9.94 5.91
C LEU A 74 -11.73 -10.22 6.14
N PRO A 75 -12.27 -9.93 7.34
CA PRO A 75 -13.70 -10.07 7.59
C PRO A 75 -14.46 -9.16 6.62
N ILE A 76 -15.47 -9.70 5.92
CA ILE A 76 -16.29 -8.98 4.94
C ILE A 76 -16.86 -7.68 5.53
N LYS A 77 -17.20 -7.69 6.83
CA LYS A 77 -17.70 -6.51 7.55
C LYS A 77 -16.68 -5.37 7.64
N VAL A 78 -15.39 -5.66 7.73
CA VAL A 78 -14.30 -4.68 7.76
C VAL A 78 -14.12 -4.07 6.38
N LYS A 79 -14.09 -4.90 5.32
CA LYS A 79 -14.00 -4.45 3.93
C LYS A 79 -15.13 -3.47 3.56
N ASN A 80 -16.37 -3.85 3.84
CA ASN A 80 -17.54 -3.01 3.57
C ASN A 80 -17.51 -1.68 4.34
N ALA A 81 -16.98 -1.67 5.56
CA ALA A 81 -16.84 -0.44 6.34
C ALA A 81 -15.70 0.45 5.80
N ALA A 82 -14.61 -0.14 5.34
CA ALA A 82 -13.50 0.56 4.70
C ALA A 82 -13.93 1.18 3.36
N ASP A 83 -14.68 0.45 2.54
CA ASP A 83 -15.21 0.93 1.25
C ASP A 83 -16.09 2.18 1.45
N LYS A 84 -17.08 2.10 2.36
CA LYS A 84 -17.95 3.24 2.70
C LYS A 84 -17.19 4.44 3.26
N ALA A 85 -16.13 4.21 4.04
CA ALA A 85 -15.30 5.29 4.57
C ALA A 85 -14.53 5.99 3.45
N MET A 86 -13.96 5.22 2.51
CA MET A 86 -13.20 5.74 1.37
C MET A 86 -14.06 6.51 0.38
N GLU A 87 -15.28 6.04 0.08
CA GLU A 87 -16.24 6.80 -0.76
C GLU A 87 -16.56 8.18 -0.18
N ASN A 88 -16.79 8.26 1.13
CA ASN A 88 -17.04 9.54 1.81
C ASN A 88 -15.78 10.43 1.87
N PHE A 89 -14.60 9.82 1.88
CA PHE A 89 -13.33 10.53 1.89
C PHE A 89 -13.00 11.13 0.52
N THR A 90 -13.17 10.39 -0.57
CA THR A 90 -12.88 10.87 -1.95
C THR A 90 -13.77 12.04 -2.35
N ILE A 91 -15.06 11.99 -2.00
CA ILE A 91 -16.01 13.10 -2.27
C ILE A 91 -15.56 14.38 -1.52
N ARG A 92 -15.01 14.25 -0.31
CA ARG A 92 -14.54 15.40 0.49
C ARG A 92 -13.15 15.87 0.11
N SER A 93 -12.25 14.98 -0.31
CA SER A 93 -10.90 15.35 -0.74
C SER A 93 -10.94 16.09 -2.07
N ALA A 94 -11.76 15.67 -3.03
CA ALA A 94 -11.96 16.39 -4.30
C ALA A 94 -12.39 17.85 -4.07
N ARG A 95 -13.33 18.07 -3.14
CA ARG A 95 -13.79 19.42 -2.75
C ARG A 95 -12.75 20.24 -1.96
N ARG A 96 -11.70 19.60 -1.44
CA ARG A 96 -10.64 20.24 -0.63
C ARG A 96 -9.39 20.56 -1.46
N VAL A 97 -9.15 19.83 -2.54
CA VAL A 97 -8.05 20.08 -3.49
C VAL A 97 -8.28 21.39 -4.26
N GLU A 98 -9.52 21.73 -4.62
CA GLU A 98 -9.84 23.05 -5.22
C GLU A 98 -9.50 24.25 -4.31
N ASN A 99 -9.42 24.04 -2.99
CA ASN A 99 -9.26 25.09 -2.00
C ASN A 99 -7.89 25.14 -1.31
N ARG A 100 -6.91 24.34 -1.79
CA ARG A 100 -5.58 24.28 -1.20
C ARG A 100 -4.49 24.47 -2.24
N LYS A 101 -4.23 25.72 -2.61
CA LYS A 101 -2.86 26.15 -2.91
C LYS A 101 -2.13 26.27 -1.57
N SER A 102 -1.47 25.21 -1.13
CA SER A 102 -0.61 25.26 0.06
C SER A 102 0.68 26.04 -0.28
N PRO A 103 1.10 27.05 0.52
CA PRO A 103 2.25 27.90 0.19
C PRO A 103 3.63 27.37 0.60
N ASP A 104 3.76 26.11 1.02
CA ASP A 104 4.92 25.66 1.82
C ASP A 104 5.36 24.24 1.44
N ALA A 105 5.52 24.01 0.15
CA ALA A 105 6.38 22.94 -0.33
C ALA A 105 7.70 23.61 -0.75
N ASP A 106 8.83 23.07 -0.31
CA ASP A 106 10.13 23.44 -0.88
C ASP A 106 10.08 23.16 -2.39
N GLU A 107 9.72 24.18 -3.17
CA GLU A 107 9.66 24.11 -4.62
C GLU A 107 11.10 24.04 -5.13
N VAL A 108 11.59 22.82 -5.29
CA VAL A 108 12.81 22.57 -6.03
C VAL A 108 12.50 22.77 -7.50
N THR A 109 12.99 23.86 -8.07
CA THR A 109 12.87 24.14 -9.52
C THR A 109 13.79 23.20 -10.29
N ILE A 110 13.24 22.09 -10.77
CA ILE A 110 13.98 21.11 -11.57
C ILE A 110 13.90 21.52 -13.05
N LYS A 111 15.06 21.80 -13.67
CA LYS A 111 15.16 21.95 -15.13
C LYS A 111 15.15 20.56 -15.77
N LEU A 112 13.96 20.10 -16.18
CA LEU A 112 13.74 18.80 -16.81
C LEU A 112 14.64 18.52 -18.03
N GLY A 113 15.14 19.55 -18.72
CA GLY A 113 16.03 19.41 -19.88
C GLY A 113 17.47 19.01 -19.56
N GLU A 114 17.91 19.11 -18.30
CA GLU A 114 19.30 18.83 -17.87
C GLU A 114 19.40 17.61 -16.94
N THR A 115 18.26 17.02 -16.55
CA THR A 115 18.22 15.88 -15.63
C THR A 115 18.14 14.55 -16.39
N ALA A 116 19.18 13.73 -16.31
CA ALA A 116 19.18 12.36 -16.81
C ALA A 116 19.06 11.37 -15.63
N THR A 117 18.14 10.42 -15.72
CA THR A 117 18.02 9.31 -14.77
C THR A 117 19.03 8.23 -15.17
N SER A 118 20.00 7.92 -14.30
CA SER A 118 21.17 7.11 -14.72
C SER A 118 20.92 5.61 -14.85
N LYS A 119 19.85 5.08 -14.25
CA LYS A 119 19.31 3.71 -14.39
C LYS A 119 18.01 3.62 -13.61
N HIS A 120 16.88 3.43 -14.29
CA HIS A 120 15.62 3.06 -13.64
C HIS A 120 15.33 1.61 -14.02
N ARG A 121 15.08 0.76 -13.02
CA ARG A 121 14.67 -0.63 -13.20
C ARG A 121 13.31 -0.85 -12.53
N SER A 122 12.48 -1.71 -13.11
CA SER A 122 11.24 -2.16 -12.49
C SER A 122 11.55 -3.08 -11.31
N PHE A 123 10.82 -2.91 -10.20
CA PHE A 123 10.96 -3.70 -8.98
C PHE A 123 9.64 -4.30 -8.47
N GLY A 124 8.50 -3.71 -8.85
CA GLY A 124 7.21 -4.06 -8.26
C GLY A 124 6.76 -5.49 -8.58
N SER A 125 6.63 -5.81 -9.86
CA SER A 125 6.19 -7.14 -10.32
C SER A 125 7.20 -8.23 -9.96
N GLU A 126 8.49 -7.90 -9.99
CA GLU A 126 9.59 -8.78 -9.62
C GLU A 126 9.53 -9.15 -8.14
N LEU A 127 9.28 -8.18 -7.25
CA LEU A 127 9.17 -8.44 -5.82
C LEU A 127 7.99 -9.36 -5.50
N VAL A 128 6.84 -9.13 -6.15
CA VAL A 128 5.65 -9.98 -5.97
C VAL A 128 5.91 -11.40 -6.50
N PHE A 129 6.62 -11.52 -7.61
CA PHE A 129 7.02 -12.81 -8.13
C PHE A 129 7.98 -13.54 -7.17
N HIS A 130 9.02 -12.86 -6.70
CA HIS A 130 10.03 -13.41 -5.78
C HIS A 130 9.40 -13.86 -4.45
N SER A 131 8.43 -13.10 -3.91
CA SER A 131 7.75 -13.49 -2.67
C SER A 131 6.95 -14.78 -2.84
N ILE A 132 6.20 -14.92 -3.94
CA ILE A 132 5.44 -16.14 -4.26
C ILE A 132 6.38 -17.30 -4.55
N TRP A 133 7.49 -17.06 -5.27
CA TRP A 133 8.51 -18.06 -5.57
C TRP A 133 9.09 -18.70 -4.29
N ASN A 134 9.38 -17.86 -3.29
CA ASN A 134 9.82 -18.30 -1.97
C ASN A 134 8.71 -19.01 -1.18
N GLU A 135 7.47 -18.50 -1.23
CA GLU A 135 6.32 -19.11 -0.55
C GLU A 135 6.02 -20.53 -1.07
N LEU A 136 6.20 -20.75 -2.37
CA LEU A 136 6.09 -22.07 -3.01
C LEU A 136 7.28 -23.00 -2.74
N GLN A 137 8.29 -22.52 -1.99
CA GLN A 137 9.51 -23.26 -1.66
C GLN A 137 10.26 -23.78 -2.90
N LEU A 138 10.13 -23.07 -4.04
CA LEU A 138 10.80 -23.45 -5.29
C LEU A 138 12.32 -23.40 -5.19
N PRO A 139 12.95 -22.44 -4.48
CA PRO A 139 14.40 -22.48 -4.26
C PRO A 139 14.87 -23.76 -3.58
N LEU A 140 14.14 -24.25 -2.58
CA LEU A 140 14.47 -25.49 -1.87
C LEU A 140 14.37 -26.69 -2.80
N LYS A 141 13.26 -26.81 -3.55
CA LYS A 141 13.07 -27.90 -4.53
C LYS A 141 14.13 -27.92 -5.63
N LEU A 142 14.54 -26.75 -6.13
CA LEU A 142 15.63 -26.70 -7.12
C LEU A 142 16.97 -27.12 -6.52
N THR A 143 17.19 -26.85 -5.24
CA THR A 143 18.38 -27.32 -4.51
C THR A 143 18.37 -28.84 -4.37
N GLU A 144 17.21 -29.44 -4.10
CA GLU A 144 17.02 -30.90 -4.06
C GLU A 144 17.27 -31.58 -5.41
N LEU A 145 17.15 -30.82 -6.52
CA LEU A 145 17.42 -31.26 -7.88
C LEU A 145 18.88 -30.97 -8.33
N ASP A 146 19.77 -30.68 -7.39
CA ASP A 146 21.19 -30.37 -7.62
C ASP A 146 21.46 -29.10 -8.46
N PHE A 147 20.53 -28.14 -8.51
CA PHE A 147 20.79 -26.86 -9.18
C PHE A 147 21.77 -26.01 -8.37
N SER A 148 22.78 -25.47 -9.05
CA SER A 148 23.71 -24.49 -8.47
C SER A 148 22.99 -23.18 -8.14
N PRO A 149 23.55 -22.34 -7.22
CA PRO A 149 22.99 -21.03 -6.92
C PRO A 149 22.72 -20.18 -8.16
N ARG A 150 23.65 -20.21 -9.12
CA ARG A 150 23.54 -19.46 -10.37
C ARG A 150 22.40 -19.98 -11.25
N GLU A 151 22.23 -21.29 -11.36
CA GLU A 151 21.15 -21.88 -12.14
C GLU A 151 19.78 -21.65 -11.48
N ARG A 152 19.71 -21.62 -10.15
CA ARG A 152 18.49 -21.26 -9.41
C ARG A 152 18.06 -19.82 -9.68
N SER A 153 18.99 -18.86 -9.53
CA SER A 153 18.69 -17.44 -9.81
C SER A 153 18.31 -17.24 -11.29
N LEU A 154 18.95 -17.98 -12.21
CA LEU A 154 18.64 -17.91 -13.64
C LEU A 154 17.29 -18.56 -13.97
N ALA A 155 16.93 -19.68 -13.33
CA ALA A 155 15.62 -20.31 -13.45
C ALA A 155 14.52 -19.37 -12.94
N GLU A 156 14.73 -18.74 -11.78
CA GLU A 156 13.82 -17.74 -11.24
C GLU A 156 13.62 -16.57 -12.21
N ALA A 157 14.71 -16.02 -12.76
CA ALA A 157 14.65 -14.90 -13.68
C ALA A 157 13.98 -15.25 -15.03
N ILE A 158 14.17 -16.48 -15.55
CA ILE A 158 13.46 -16.96 -16.74
C ILE A 158 11.97 -17.05 -16.48
N VAL A 159 11.56 -17.68 -15.36
CA VAL A 159 10.13 -17.82 -15.03
C VAL A 159 9.50 -16.45 -14.78
N ALA A 160 10.21 -15.54 -14.09
CA ALA A 160 9.79 -14.16 -13.90
C ALA A 160 9.58 -13.45 -15.24
N GLY A 161 10.55 -13.55 -16.15
CA GLY A 161 10.47 -12.93 -17.48
C GLY A 161 9.30 -13.46 -18.29
N ARG A 162 9.03 -14.77 -18.25
CA ARG A 162 7.88 -15.39 -18.93
C ARG A 162 6.52 -14.93 -18.37
N LEU A 163 6.47 -14.55 -17.10
CA LEU A 163 5.24 -14.13 -16.42
C LEU A 163 5.01 -12.61 -16.54
N ILE A 164 6.07 -11.81 -16.44
CA ILE A 164 6.00 -10.34 -16.39
C ILE A 164 6.05 -9.74 -17.80
N GLU A 165 7.02 -10.16 -18.62
CA GLU A 165 7.30 -9.60 -19.96
C GLU A 165 7.46 -10.75 -20.98
N PRO A 166 6.36 -11.43 -21.35
CA PRO A 166 6.42 -12.59 -22.21
C PRO A 166 6.96 -12.24 -23.59
N GLY A 167 8.08 -12.85 -23.98
CA GLY A 167 8.74 -12.57 -25.24
C GLY A 167 9.63 -13.71 -25.74
N SER A 168 10.53 -13.38 -26.68
CA SER A 168 11.58 -14.29 -27.11
C SER A 168 12.65 -14.46 -26.02
N GLU A 169 13.51 -15.47 -26.15
CA GLU A 169 14.67 -15.62 -25.24
C GLU A 169 15.57 -14.39 -25.27
N LEU A 170 15.78 -13.80 -26.46
CA LEU A 170 16.50 -12.54 -26.61
C LEU A 170 15.79 -11.39 -25.88
N GLY A 171 14.47 -11.30 -25.98
CA GLY A 171 13.67 -10.29 -25.28
C GLY A 171 13.75 -10.44 -23.76
N THR A 172 13.68 -11.66 -23.25
CA THR A 172 13.81 -11.98 -21.82
C THR A 172 15.19 -11.55 -21.31
N TRP A 173 16.26 -11.81 -22.09
CA TRP A 173 17.61 -11.36 -21.76
C TRP A 173 17.74 -9.83 -21.73
N GLN A 174 17.17 -9.14 -22.71
CA GLN A 174 17.17 -7.66 -22.74
C GLN A 174 16.40 -7.07 -21.56
N TRP A 175 15.24 -7.65 -21.23
CA TRP A 175 14.43 -7.26 -20.09
C TRP A 175 15.20 -7.44 -18.77
N MET A 176 15.80 -8.60 -18.53
CA MET A 176 16.62 -8.87 -17.33
C MET A 176 17.78 -7.87 -17.17
N LYS A 177 18.42 -7.46 -18.27
CA LYS A 177 19.61 -6.60 -18.23
C LYS A 177 19.27 -5.12 -18.01
N ASN A 178 18.26 -4.63 -18.72
CA ASN A 178 18.01 -3.20 -18.89
C ASN A 178 16.76 -2.69 -18.19
N ILE A 179 15.77 -3.55 -17.97
CA ILE A 179 14.43 -3.15 -17.49
C ILE A 179 14.22 -3.65 -16.07
N SER A 180 14.48 -4.93 -15.82
CA SER A 180 14.15 -5.58 -14.56
C SER A 180 15.25 -5.45 -13.50
N SER A 181 14.84 -5.44 -12.23
CA SER A 181 15.71 -5.59 -11.05
C SER A 181 15.74 -7.02 -10.50
N ILE A 182 15.23 -8.02 -11.23
CA ILE A 182 15.20 -9.42 -10.76
C ILE A 182 16.60 -9.97 -10.38
N GLY A 183 17.65 -9.50 -11.04
CA GLY A 183 19.03 -9.86 -10.72
C GLY A 183 19.58 -9.24 -9.42
N GLU A 184 18.84 -8.31 -8.80
CA GLU A 184 19.17 -7.74 -7.47
C GLU A 184 18.41 -8.46 -6.34
N LEU A 185 17.38 -9.23 -6.68
CA LEU A 185 16.54 -10.00 -5.74
C LEU A 185 17.03 -11.44 -5.53
N THR A 186 17.77 -12.00 -6.50
CA THR A 186 18.14 -13.42 -6.61
C THR A 186 19.63 -13.67 -6.44
#